data_AF-A0A935XHM3-F1
#
_entry.id   AF-A0A935XHM3-F1
#
_cell.length_a   1.000
_cell.length_b   1.000
_cell.length_c   1.000
_cell.angle_alpha   90.00
_cell.angle_beta   90.00
_cell.angle_gamma   90.00
#
_symmetry.space_group_name_H-M   'P 1'
#
loop_
_entity.id
_entity.type
_entity.pdbx_description
1 polymer ?
#
loop_
_entity_poly.entity_id
_entity_poly.type
_entity_poly.pdbx_seq_one_letter_code
_entity_poly.pdbx_strand_id
1 'polypeptide(L)'
;MKESSLRVLQQGLVAGLIGYFSVAIVVALANVTMGQSPFQTAAVLGATLFYGATDPAAVTVIPAYVFAFNGLHLVTFIGFGIVGAWLSALATRGAQLWYFALFFWLLVAAHIIGAAQVFALPLEETLPGAAVWGAGIGAAILMAAYLYRANPALRAKEAW
;
A
#
# COMPACT_ATOMS: atom_id res chain seq x y z
N MET A 1 -10.11 23.86 -13.96
CA MET A 1 -9.91 23.29 -12.59
C MET A 1 -10.52 21.90 -12.43
N LYS A 2 -11.80 21.65 -12.75
CA LYS A 2 -12.43 20.31 -12.59
C LYS A 2 -11.71 19.15 -13.32
N GLU A 3 -11.22 19.38 -14.54
CA GLU A 3 -10.50 18.36 -15.31
C GLU A 3 -9.18 17.92 -14.65
N SER A 4 -8.48 18.82 -13.94
CA SER A 4 -7.24 18.44 -13.26
C SER A 4 -7.53 17.61 -12.00
N SER A 5 -8.61 17.91 -11.27
CA SER A 5 -9.01 17.17 -10.07
C SER A 5 -9.48 15.74 -10.41
N LEU A 6 -10.27 15.58 -11.47
CA LEU A 6 -10.71 14.26 -11.93
C LEU A 6 -9.53 13.40 -12.39
N ARG A 7 -8.57 13.99 -13.12
CA ARG A 7 -7.36 13.29 -13.53
C ARG A 7 -6.51 12.84 -12.33
N VAL A 8 -6.33 13.70 -11.33
CA VAL A 8 -5.61 13.35 -10.08
C VAL A 8 -6.32 12.21 -9.36
N LEU A 9 -7.65 12.25 -9.26
CA LEU A 9 -8.43 11.18 -8.64
C LEU A 9 -8.28 9.85 -9.39
N GLN A 10 -8.40 9.86 -10.73
CA GLN A 10 -8.23 8.66 -11.55
C GLN A 10 -6.83 8.05 -11.43
N GLN A 11 -5.79 8.88 -11.55
CA GLN A 11 -4.40 8.43 -11.35
C GLN A 11 -4.21 7.88 -9.92
N GLY A 12 -4.82 8.53 -8.93
CA GLY A 12 -4.76 8.10 -7.56
C GLY A 12 -5.41 6.73 -7.32
N LEU A 13 -6.60 6.51 -7.88
CA LEU A 13 -7.29 5.23 -7.81
C LEU A 13 -6.47 4.11 -8.46
N VAL A 14 -5.94 4.34 -9.66
CA VAL A 14 -5.10 3.35 -10.35
C VAL A 14 -3.83 3.06 -9.57
N ALA A 15 -3.13 4.09 -9.08
CA ALA A 15 -1.95 3.90 -8.23
C ALA A 15 -2.30 3.10 -6.97
N GLY A 16 -3.39 3.44 -6.28
CA GLY A 16 -3.83 2.71 -5.08
C GLY A 16 -4.12 1.25 -5.37
N LEU A 17 -4.82 0.94 -6.46
CA LEU A 17 -5.08 -0.44 -6.87
C LEU A 17 -3.79 -1.20 -7.19
N ILE A 18 -2.84 -0.58 -7.87
CA ILE A 18 -1.51 -1.16 -8.12
C ILE A 18 -0.85 -1.54 -6.79
N GLY A 19 -0.82 -0.62 -5.83
CA GLY A 19 -0.23 -0.88 -4.52
C GLY A 19 -0.92 -2.01 -3.76
N TYR A 20 -2.25 -1.98 -3.68
CA TYR A 20 -3.06 -3.01 -3.03
C TYR A 20 -2.79 -4.40 -3.62
N PHE A 21 -2.90 -4.54 -4.95
CA PHE A 21 -2.69 -5.83 -5.60
C PHE A 21 -1.24 -6.30 -5.48
N SER A 22 -0.26 -5.39 -5.52
CA SER A 22 1.15 -5.75 -5.33
C SER A 22 1.37 -6.43 -3.98
N VAL A 23 0.87 -5.84 -2.90
CA VAL A 23 1.00 -6.44 -1.56
C VAL A 23 0.15 -7.70 -1.42
N ALA A 24 -1.11 -7.66 -1.84
CA ALA A 24 -2.03 -8.78 -1.70
C ALA A 24 -1.53 -10.04 -2.43
N ILE A 25 -0.97 -9.88 -3.63
CA ILE A 25 -0.41 -11.00 -4.41
C ILE A 25 0.83 -11.56 -3.71
N VAL A 26 1.77 -10.72 -3.28
CA VAL A 26 3.00 -11.20 -2.62
C VAL A 26 2.67 -11.95 -1.34
N VAL A 27 1.77 -11.44 -0.51
CA VAL A 27 1.34 -12.09 0.74
C VAL A 27 0.57 -13.38 0.45
N ALA A 28 -0.33 -13.39 -0.54
CA ALA A 28 -1.05 -14.60 -0.92
C ALA A 28 -0.10 -15.70 -1.42
N LEU A 29 0.90 -15.33 -2.23
CA LEU A 29 1.94 -16.26 -2.68
C LEU A 29 2.77 -16.79 -1.51
N ALA A 30 3.19 -15.91 -0.58
CA ALA A 30 3.92 -16.33 0.62
C ALA A 30 3.14 -17.38 1.42
N ASN A 31 1.85 -17.14 1.67
CA ASN A 31 0.97 -18.10 2.35
C ASN A 31 0.92 -19.45 1.64
N VAL A 32 0.73 -19.45 0.31
CA VAL A 32 0.68 -20.68 -0.49
C VAL A 32 2.01 -21.42 -0.45
N THR A 33 3.16 -20.73 -0.53
CA THR A 33 4.48 -21.36 -0.43
C THR A 33 4.75 -22.01 0.92
N MET A 34 4.04 -21.58 1.96
CA MET A 34 4.10 -22.16 3.30
C MET A 34 3.02 -23.22 3.55
N GLY A 35 2.27 -23.62 2.52
CA GLY A 35 1.21 -24.63 2.64
C GLY A 35 -0.08 -24.12 3.30
N GLN A 36 -0.25 -22.80 3.39
CA GLN A 36 -1.42 -22.16 3.99
C GLN A 36 -2.44 -21.72 2.92
N SER A 37 -3.65 -21.39 3.36
CA SER A 37 -4.62 -20.69 2.51
C SER A 37 -4.05 -19.35 2.02
N PRO A 38 -4.25 -18.94 0.76
CA PRO A 38 -3.79 -17.63 0.27
C PRO A 38 -4.33 -16.46 1.10
N PHE A 39 -5.46 -16.65 1.79
CA PHE A 39 -6.12 -15.64 2.62
C PHE A 39 -5.76 -15.72 4.10
N GLN A 40 -4.82 -16.59 4.51
CA GLN A 40 -4.50 -16.83 5.93
C GLN A 40 -4.10 -15.55 6.65
N THR A 41 -3.11 -14.81 6.15
CA THR A 41 -2.68 -13.54 6.75
C THR A 41 -3.83 -12.54 6.87
N ALA A 42 -4.63 -12.40 5.80
CA ALA A 42 -5.74 -11.46 5.80
C ALA A 42 -6.82 -11.84 6.83
N ALA A 43 -7.08 -13.14 7.00
CA ALA A 43 -7.99 -13.64 8.02
C ALA A 43 -7.45 -13.39 9.43
N VAL A 44 -6.17 -13.67 9.70
CA VAL A 44 -5.58 -13.41 11.02
C VAL A 44 -5.62 -11.92 11.35
N LEU A 45 -5.12 -11.06 10.46
CA LEU A 45 -5.11 -9.61 10.69
C LEU A 45 -6.54 -9.06 10.82
N GLY A 46 -7.48 -9.57 10.05
CA GLY A 46 -8.89 -9.20 10.16
C GLY A 46 -9.49 -9.60 11.51
N ALA A 47 -9.27 -10.84 11.93
CA ALA A 47 -9.74 -11.36 13.21
C ALA A 47 -9.13 -10.59 14.39
N THR A 48 -7.82 -10.32 14.35
CA THR A 48 -7.12 -9.61 15.42
C THR A 48 -7.53 -8.14 15.49
N LEU A 49 -7.59 -7.43 14.36
CA LEU A 49 -7.89 -5.99 14.35
C LEU A 49 -9.36 -5.66 14.62
N PHE A 50 -10.29 -6.51 14.16
CA PHE A 50 -11.72 -6.17 14.17
C PHE A 50 -12.56 -7.09 15.06
N TYR A 51 -12.05 -8.24 15.48
CA TYR A 51 -12.81 -9.24 16.24
C TYR A 51 -12.11 -9.69 17.53
N GLY A 52 -10.97 -9.10 17.89
CA GLY A 52 -10.29 -9.32 19.16
C GLY A 52 -9.60 -10.68 19.29
N ALA A 53 -9.29 -11.36 18.17
CA ALA A 53 -8.55 -12.61 18.20
C ALA A 53 -7.10 -12.36 18.70
N THR A 54 -6.71 -13.07 19.76
CA THR A 54 -5.39 -12.95 20.39
C THR A 54 -4.43 -14.08 20.02
N ASP A 55 -4.95 -15.21 19.55
CA ASP A 55 -4.16 -16.36 19.10
C ASP A 55 -4.26 -16.51 17.56
N PRO A 56 -3.22 -16.09 16.81
CA PRO A 56 -3.14 -16.27 15.35
C PRO A 56 -3.33 -17.70 14.87
N ALA A 57 -2.86 -18.70 15.63
CA ALA A 57 -2.89 -20.10 15.23
C ALA A 57 -4.30 -20.70 15.29
N ALA A 58 -5.17 -20.14 16.14
CA ALA A 58 -6.56 -20.56 16.28
C ALA A 58 -7.51 -19.93 15.24
N VAL A 59 -7.03 -18.98 14.41
CA VAL A 59 -7.89 -18.27 13.46
C VAL A 59 -8.26 -19.16 12.27
N THR A 60 -9.57 -19.33 12.07
CA THR A 60 -10.12 -19.95 10.87
C THR A 60 -10.31 -18.92 9.76
N VAL A 61 -10.04 -19.34 8.51
CA VAL A 61 -10.24 -18.48 7.35
C VAL A 61 -11.71 -18.41 7.01
N ILE A 62 -12.37 -17.32 7.42
CA ILE A 62 -13.77 -17.04 7.09
C ILE A 62 -13.90 -15.72 6.32
N PRO A 63 -14.94 -15.56 5.46
CA PRO A 63 -15.12 -14.36 4.65
C PRO A 63 -15.13 -13.06 5.46
N ALA A 64 -15.75 -13.05 6.64
CA ALA A 64 -15.85 -11.86 7.48
C ALA A 64 -14.48 -11.26 7.83
N TYR A 65 -13.53 -12.10 8.25
CA TYR A 65 -12.18 -11.64 8.62
C TYR A 65 -11.39 -11.17 7.40
N VAL A 66 -11.46 -11.95 6.30
CA VAL A 66 -10.75 -11.64 5.06
C VAL A 66 -11.22 -10.31 4.46
N PHE A 67 -12.53 -10.05 4.44
CA PHE A 67 -13.07 -8.80 3.93
C PHE A 67 -12.80 -7.62 4.85
N ALA A 68 -12.84 -7.81 6.18
CA ALA A 68 -12.51 -6.74 7.13
C ALA A 68 -11.10 -6.19 6.90
N PHE A 69 -10.09 -7.07 6.83
CA PHE A 69 -8.72 -6.64 6.57
C PHE A 69 -8.53 -6.10 5.15
N ASN A 70 -8.98 -6.81 4.11
CA ASN A 70 -8.78 -6.35 2.74
C ASN A 70 -9.53 -5.06 2.44
N GLY A 71 -10.67 -4.80 3.09
CA GLY A 71 -11.38 -3.52 2.99
C GLY A 71 -10.55 -2.37 3.56
N LEU A 72 -10.02 -2.51 4.77
CA LEU A 72 -9.12 -1.52 5.37
C LEU A 72 -7.87 -1.31 4.51
N HIS A 73 -7.25 -2.40 4.06
CA HIS A 73 -6.05 -2.40 3.24
C HIS A 73 -6.27 -1.69 1.90
N LEU A 74 -7.36 -2.00 1.20
CA LEU A 74 -7.74 -1.35 -0.05
C LEU A 74 -7.97 0.15 0.13
N VAL A 75 -8.77 0.55 1.13
CA VAL A 75 -9.05 1.98 1.40
C VAL A 75 -7.76 2.72 1.72
N THR A 76 -6.88 2.11 2.50
CA THR A 76 -5.56 2.66 2.85
C THR A 76 -4.74 2.91 1.59
N PHE A 77 -4.63 1.93 0.70
CA PHE A 77 -3.89 2.06 -0.56
C PHE A 77 -4.51 3.06 -1.53
N ILE A 78 -5.84 3.13 -1.63
CA ILE A 78 -6.53 4.17 -2.41
C ILE A 78 -6.17 5.56 -1.88
N GLY A 79 -6.19 5.75 -0.55
CA GLY A 79 -5.77 7.00 0.08
C GLY A 79 -4.34 7.38 -0.31
N PHE A 80 -3.39 6.44 -0.20
CA PHE A 80 -2.00 6.67 -0.62
C PHE A 80 -1.87 6.98 -2.10
N GLY A 81 -2.61 6.28 -2.95
CA GLY A 81 -2.62 6.54 -4.38
C GLY A 81 -3.08 7.97 -4.69
N ILE A 82 -4.20 8.41 -4.10
CA ILE A 82 -4.74 9.76 -4.27
C ILE A 82 -3.75 10.83 -3.78
N VAL A 83 -3.17 10.64 -2.59
CA VAL A 83 -2.17 11.56 -2.06
C VAL A 83 -0.91 11.59 -2.95
N GLY A 84 -0.45 10.44 -3.43
CA GLY A 84 0.68 10.34 -4.35
C GLY A 84 0.42 11.05 -5.68
N ALA A 85 -0.78 10.90 -6.25
CA ALA A 85 -1.18 11.60 -7.47
C ALA A 85 -1.27 13.12 -7.26
N TRP A 86 -1.79 13.55 -6.10
CA TRP A 86 -1.85 14.96 -5.74
C TRP A 86 -0.45 15.56 -5.56
N LEU A 87 0.44 14.88 -4.84
CA LEU A 87 1.84 15.27 -4.66
C LEU A 87 2.59 15.35 -5.99
N SER A 88 2.32 14.40 -6.90
CA SER A 88 2.87 14.41 -8.26
C SER A 88 2.43 15.66 -9.03
N ALA A 89 1.15 16.04 -8.92
CA ALA A 89 0.62 17.26 -9.54
C ALA A 89 1.08 18.55 -8.84
N LEU A 90 1.47 18.49 -7.57
CA LEU A 90 2.01 19.60 -6.81
C LEU A 90 3.48 19.83 -7.18
N ALA A 91 4.27 18.76 -7.32
CA ALA A 91 5.69 18.80 -7.66
C ALA A 91 5.96 19.52 -9.00
N THR A 92 5.01 19.50 -9.94
CA THR A 92 5.14 20.20 -11.23
C THR A 92 4.81 21.70 -11.17
N ARG A 93 4.44 22.25 -10.01
CA ARG A 93 3.99 23.65 -9.87
C ARG A 93 5.09 24.62 -9.42
N GLY A 94 6.27 24.13 -9.06
CA GLY A 94 7.40 24.97 -8.66
C GLY A 94 8.64 24.16 -8.31
N ALA A 95 9.82 24.74 -8.53
CA ALA A 95 11.13 24.06 -8.46
C ALA A 95 11.44 23.38 -7.11
N GLN A 96 10.77 23.79 -6.03
CA GLN A 96 11.00 23.26 -4.68
C GLN A 96 9.84 22.39 -4.18
N LEU A 97 8.73 22.30 -4.92
CA LEU A 97 7.55 21.60 -4.40
C LEU A 97 7.71 20.07 -4.40
N TRP A 98 8.69 19.54 -5.11
CA TRP A 98 9.04 18.12 -5.04
C TRP A 98 9.53 17.69 -3.65
N TYR A 99 10.09 18.61 -2.84
CA TYR A 99 10.50 18.30 -1.46
C TYR A 99 9.33 17.81 -0.62
N PHE A 100 8.12 18.33 -0.82
CA PHE A 100 6.93 17.84 -0.11
C PHE A 100 6.63 16.37 -0.43
N ALA A 101 6.80 15.96 -1.70
CA ALA A 101 6.64 14.57 -2.09
C ALA A 101 7.71 13.68 -1.44
N LEU A 102 8.98 14.13 -1.43
CA LEU A 102 10.08 13.42 -0.77
C LEU A 102 9.83 13.24 0.73
N PHE A 103 9.53 14.34 1.45
CA PHE A 103 9.29 14.30 2.89
C PHE A 103 8.04 13.49 3.25
N PHE A 104 6.98 13.57 2.43
CA PHE A 104 5.81 12.71 2.62
C PHE A 104 6.19 11.23 2.53
N TRP A 105 6.96 10.82 1.52
CA TRP A 105 7.38 9.43 1.40
C TRP A 105 8.32 9.00 2.53
N LEU A 106 9.27 9.84 2.93
CA LEU A 106 10.19 9.53 4.04
C LEU A 106 9.47 9.43 5.39
N LEU A 107 8.55 10.35 5.70
CA LEU A 107 7.91 10.42 7.00
C LEU A 107 6.61 9.62 7.09
N VAL A 108 5.88 9.43 6.01
CA VAL A 108 4.58 8.74 6.08
C VAL A 108 4.73 7.29 5.64
N ALA A 109 5.28 7.02 4.46
CA ALA A 109 5.28 5.67 3.92
C ALA A 109 6.15 4.69 4.72
N ALA A 110 7.34 5.12 5.14
CA ALA A 110 8.20 4.28 5.98
C ALA A 110 7.53 3.92 7.31
N HIS A 111 6.84 4.89 7.94
CA HIS A 111 6.12 4.66 9.20
C HIS A 111 4.89 3.78 9.02
N ILE A 112 4.23 3.83 7.85
CA ILE A 112 3.08 2.97 7.56
C ILE A 112 3.51 1.53 7.30
N ILE A 113 4.61 1.30 6.57
CA ILE A 113 5.18 -0.04 6.43
C ILE A 113 5.67 -0.54 7.79
N GLY A 114 6.29 0.31 8.60
CA GLY A 114 6.67 0.01 9.98
C GLY A 114 5.47 -0.36 10.86
N ALA A 115 4.37 0.38 10.77
CA ALA A 115 3.14 0.07 11.48
C ALA A 115 2.55 -1.28 11.03
N ALA A 116 2.54 -1.56 9.72
CA ALA A 116 2.14 -2.85 9.19
C ALA A 116 3.03 -4.00 9.72
N GLN A 117 4.34 -3.78 9.83
CA GLN A 117 5.27 -4.73 10.43
C GLN A 117 4.93 -5.01 11.89
N VAL A 118 4.58 -3.99 12.69
CA VAL A 118 4.19 -4.17 14.10
C VAL A 118 2.97 -5.10 14.21
N PHE A 119 1.97 -4.92 13.36
CA PHE A 119 0.81 -5.82 13.32
C PHE A 119 1.13 -7.23 12.80
N ALA A 120 2.20 -7.38 12.02
CA ALA A 120 2.68 -8.66 11.51
C ALA A 120 3.63 -9.39 12.47
N LEU A 121 4.10 -8.77 13.57
CA LEU A 121 4.99 -9.43 14.54
C LEU A 121 4.42 -10.76 15.09
N PRO A 122 3.13 -10.85 15.46
CA PRO A 122 2.55 -12.13 15.91
C PRO A 122 2.51 -13.21 14.82
N LEU A 123 2.72 -12.83 13.57
CA LEU A 123 2.70 -13.69 12.39
C LEU A 123 4.10 -14.04 11.89
N GLU A 124 5.18 -13.66 12.57
CA GLU A 124 6.55 -13.71 12.03
C GLU A 124 6.98 -15.10 11.51
N GLU A 125 6.52 -16.19 12.15
CA GLU A 125 6.78 -17.57 11.69
C GLU A 125 6.14 -17.88 10.32
N THR A 126 5.09 -17.15 9.95
CA THR A 126 4.25 -17.37 8.75
C THR A 126 4.30 -16.23 7.75
N LEU A 127 4.71 -15.04 8.20
CA LEU A 127 4.91 -13.86 7.37
C LEU A 127 6.17 -13.15 7.84
N PRO A 128 7.34 -13.54 7.30
CA PRO A 128 8.61 -12.94 7.67
C PRO A 128 8.58 -11.44 7.42
N GLY A 129 9.20 -10.65 8.29
CA GLY A 129 9.22 -9.19 8.11
C GLY A 129 9.81 -8.75 6.77
N ALA A 130 10.77 -9.51 6.23
CA ALA A 130 11.30 -9.29 4.89
C ALA A 130 10.22 -9.34 3.79
N ALA A 131 9.21 -10.19 3.93
CA ALA A 131 8.08 -10.25 3.01
C ALA A 131 7.19 -9.01 3.13
N VAL A 132 6.93 -8.54 4.36
CA VAL A 132 6.15 -7.30 4.62
C VAL A 132 6.85 -6.09 4.01
N TRP A 133 8.13 -5.90 4.32
CA TRP A 133 8.94 -4.79 3.81
C TRP A 133 9.13 -4.88 2.30
N GLY A 134 9.45 -6.07 1.77
CA GLY A 134 9.61 -6.29 0.34
C GLY A 134 8.34 -5.99 -0.45
N ALA A 135 7.19 -6.45 0.04
CA ALA A 135 5.88 -6.14 -0.55
C ALA A 135 5.57 -4.63 -0.49
N GLY A 136 5.79 -3.99 0.66
CA GLY A 136 5.52 -2.56 0.86
C GLY A 136 6.40 -1.66 -0.02
N ILE A 137 7.71 -1.94 -0.06
CA ILE A 137 8.66 -1.22 -0.91
C ILE A 137 8.35 -1.47 -2.39
N GLY A 138 8.09 -2.71 -2.78
CA GLY A 138 7.70 -3.07 -4.15
C GLY A 138 6.43 -2.33 -4.60
N ALA A 139 5.41 -2.30 -3.75
CA ALA A 139 4.19 -1.55 -4.00
C ALA A 139 4.47 -0.05 -4.18
N ALA A 140 5.26 0.56 -3.28
CA ALA A 140 5.63 1.96 -3.38
C ALA A 140 6.37 2.28 -4.70
N ILE A 141 7.32 1.42 -5.11
CA ILE A 141 8.05 1.55 -6.38
C ILE A 141 7.10 1.45 -7.57
N LEU A 142 6.20 0.47 -7.59
CA LEU A 142 5.26 0.27 -8.69
C LEU A 142 4.28 1.44 -8.82
N MET A 143 3.76 1.92 -7.68
CA MET A 143 2.92 3.13 -7.63
C MET A 143 3.67 4.36 -8.15
N ALA A 144 4.89 4.59 -7.67
CA ALA A 144 5.73 5.71 -8.11
C ALA A 144 6.04 5.62 -9.61
N ALA A 145 6.37 4.43 -10.11
CA ALA A 145 6.65 4.19 -11.52
C ALA A 145 5.42 4.45 -12.41
N TYR A 146 4.22 4.07 -11.95
CA TYR A 146 2.98 4.42 -12.64
C TYR A 146 2.75 5.94 -12.67
N LEU A 147 2.80 6.60 -11.51
CA LEU A 147 2.56 8.05 -11.39
C LEU A 147 3.58 8.87 -12.20
N TYR A 148 4.84 8.46 -12.20
CA TYR A 148 5.89 9.07 -13.02
C TYR A 148 5.60 8.94 -14.52
N ARG A 149 5.17 7.75 -14.98
CA ARG A 149 4.80 7.53 -16.39
C ARG A 149 3.53 8.29 -16.79
N ALA A 150 2.56 8.39 -15.88
CA ALA A 150 1.28 9.08 -16.12
C ALA A 150 1.38 10.61 -16.14
N ASN A 151 2.53 11.16 -15.72
CA ASN A 151 2.78 12.61 -15.62
C ASN A 151 4.06 13.01 -16.38
N PRO A 152 3.97 13.21 -17.72
CA PRO A 152 5.13 13.59 -18.56
C PRO A 152 5.86 14.86 -18.11
N ALA A 153 5.17 15.80 -17.46
CA ALA A 153 5.77 17.01 -16.92
C ALA A 153 6.85 16.73 -15.87
N LEU A 154 6.73 15.65 -15.09
CA LEU A 154 7.77 15.20 -14.15
C LEU A 154 9.04 14.70 -14.85
N ARG A 155 8.96 14.40 -16.16
CA ARG A 155 10.05 13.88 -16.99
C ARG A 155 10.78 14.97 -17.77
N ALA A 156 10.17 16.16 -17.88
CA ALA A 156 10.78 17.27 -18.60
C ALA A 156 11.95 17.83 -17.77
N LYS A 157 13.08 18.09 -18.44
CA LYS A 157 14.34 18.53 -17.81
C LYS A 157 14.27 19.87 -17.08
N GLU A 158 13.18 20.62 -17.20
CA GLU A 158 13.01 21.95 -16.60
C GLU A 158 12.26 21.95 -15.25
N ALA A 159 11.95 20.78 -14.69
CA ALA A 159 11.18 20.67 -13.45
C ALA A 159 12.01 20.84 -12.15
N TRP A 160 13.32 21.12 -12.24
CA TRP A 160 14.24 21.12 -11.10
C TRP A 160 15.30 22.21 -11.25
#